data_AF-A0A1P6C5E2-F1
#
_entry.id   AF-A0A1P6C5E2-F1
#
_cell.length_a   1.000
_cell.length_b   1.000
_cell.length_c   1.000
_cell.angle_alpha   90.00
_cell.angle_beta   90.00
_cell.angle_gamma   90.00
#
_symmetry.space_group_name_H-M   'P 1'
#
loop_
_entity.id
_entity.type
_entity.pdbx_description
1 polymer ?
#
loop_
_entity_poly.entity_id
_entity_poly.type
_entity_poly.pdbx_seq_one_letter_code
_entity_poly.pdbx_strand_id
1 'polypeptide(L)'
;MATKIPVTKYFRPFVPPLPPGTKISNDLYWDLYIYRPLCRLWERVGVYLYNRVINRFEIGVRDKAYNARIHGPYCPWRYYGTKKDTKLMDVKLCDLPAWFSRRDKSIGGIANAAVKSFYRFEHYYFDHYLINLPRFFLRFVLFAYLLGIILFYDEIPASVAQYHW
;
A
#
# COMPACT_ATOMS: atom_id res chain seq x y z
N MET A 1 -2.54 16.57 35.42
CA MET A 1 -2.73 15.18 35.88
C MET A 1 -3.02 14.31 34.67
N ALA A 2 -2.06 13.49 34.22
CA ALA A 2 -2.33 12.50 33.19
C ALA A 2 -3.19 11.39 33.81
N THR A 3 -4.47 11.34 33.46
CA THR A 3 -5.39 10.30 33.86
C THR A 3 -4.90 8.98 33.27
N LYS A 4 -4.34 8.11 34.11
CA LYS A 4 -4.10 6.71 33.74
C LYS A 4 -5.46 6.08 33.48
N ILE A 5 -5.84 5.99 32.21
CA ILE A 5 -7.05 5.29 31.79
C ILE A 5 -6.88 3.84 32.27
N PRO A 6 -7.80 3.29 33.10
CA PRO A 6 -7.66 1.95 33.63
C PRO A 6 -7.85 0.96 32.48
N VAL A 7 -6.74 0.40 31.98
CA VAL A 7 -6.72 -0.64 30.94
C VAL A 7 -7.16 -1.98 31.56
N THR A 8 -8.30 -2.02 32.26
CA THR A 8 -8.75 -3.25 32.94
C THR A 8 -10.27 -3.26 33.10
N LYS A 9 -11.00 -3.50 32.00
CA LYS A 9 -12.29 -4.22 32.08
C LYS A 9 -12.59 -5.05 30.83
N TYR A 10 -12.20 -4.58 29.65
CA TYR A 10 -12.57 -5.24 28.39
C TYR A 10 -11.44 -5.94 27.65
N PHE A 11 -10.18 -5.63 27.96
CA PHE A 11 -9.04 -6.38 27.44
C PHE A 11 -8.68 -7.46 28.47
N ARG A 12 -9.44 -8.56 28.50
CA ARG A 12 -8.91 -9.79 29.09
C ARG A 12 -8.05 -10.42 27.98
N PRO A 13 -6.71 -10.45 28.08
CA PRO A 13 -5.97 -11.37 27.24
C PRO A 13 -6.58 -12.76 27.43
N PHE A 14 -6.65 -13.55 26.35
CA PHE A 14 -7.18 -14.91 26.36
C PHE A 14 -6.52 -15.81 27.44
N VAL A 15 -5.37 -15.38 27.97
CA VAL A 15 -4.64 -16.03 29.06
C VAL A 15 -4.75 -15.18 30.33
N PRO A 16 -5.17 -15.74 31.49
CA PRO A 16 -5.14 -15.03 32.76
C PRO A 16 -3.72 -14.54 33.08
N PRO A 17 -3.56 -13.38 33.75
CA PRO A 17 -2.24 -12.96 34.19
C PRO A 17 -1.62 -14.04 35.08
N LEU A 18 -0.34 -14.36 34.84
CA LEU A 18 0.39 -15.33 35.64
C LEU A 18 0.42 -14.91 37.13
N PRO A 19 0.46 -15.86 38.08
CA PRO A 19 0.49 -15.55 39.51
C PRO A 19 1.63 -14.57 39.86
N PRO A 20 1.39 -13.58 40.74
CA PRO A 20 2.43 -12.66 41.21
C PRO A 20 3.63 -13.43 41.77
N GLY A 21 4.84 -13.11 41.29
CA GLY A 21 6.07 -13.79 41.72
C GLY A 21 6.47 -15.01 40.88
N THR A 22 5.69 -15.38 39.85
CA THR A 22 6.18 -16.31 38.83
C THR A 22 7.39 -15.71 38.13
N LYS A 23 8.57 -16.32 38.34
CA LYS A 23 9.73 -16.04 37.51
C LYS A 23 9.43 -16.66 36.15
N ILE A 24 9.09 -15.84 35.15
CA ILE A 24 9.20 -16.26 33.75
C ILE A 24 10.69 -16.40 33.51
N SER A 25 11.23 -17.56 33.85
CA SER A 25 12.54 -17.91 33.34
C SER A 25 12.33 -18.11 31.84
N ASN A 26 13.05 -17.35 31.01
CA ASN A 26 13.12 -17.64 29.59
C ASN A 26 13.97 -18.92 29.38
N ASP A 27 13.70 -19.97 30.18
CA ASP A 27 14.46 -21.22 30.28
C ASP A 27 14.14 -22.19 29.15
N LEU A 28 13.25 -21.81 28.23
CA LEU A 28 13.31 -22.41 26.91
C LEU A 28 14.67 -22.03 26.33
N TYR A 29 15.64 -22.93 26.47
CA TYR A 29 16.93 -22.94 25.80
C TYR A 29 16.78 -22.53 24.31
N TRP A 30 15.66 -22.90 23.69
CA TRP A 30 15.22 -22.47 22.37
C TRP A 30 15.06 -20.95 22.19
N ASP A 31 14.46 -20.22 23.14
CA ASP A 31 14.26 -18.77 23.03
C ASP A 31 15.59 -18.02 23.07
N LEU A 32 16.44 -18.34 24.06
CA LEU A 32 17.70 -17.62 24.28
C LEU A 32 18.76 -17.95 23.23
N TYR A 33 18.96 -19.23 22.90
CA TYR A 33 20.10 -19.66 22.07
C TYR A 33 19.79 -19.76 20.58
N ILE A 34 18.51 -19.88 20.19
CA ILE A 34 18.14 -20.03 18.77
C ILE A 34 17.28 -18.85 18.33
N TYR A 35 16.16 -18.60 19.02
CA TYR A 35 15.19 -17.60 18.58
C TYR A 35 15.77 -16.18 18.62
N ARG A 36 16.34 -15.73 19.74
CA ARG A 36 16.93 -14.38 19.86
C ARG A 36 18.04 -14.11 18.84
N PRO A 37 19.07 -14.97 18.67
CA PRO A 37 20.09 -14.72 17.65
C PRO A 37 19.52 -14.76 16.23
N LEU A 38 18.54 -15.64 15.95
CA LEU A 38 17.86 -15.68 14.65
C LEU A 38 17.05 -14.40 14.38
N CYS A 39 16.29 -13.90 15.35
CA CYS A 39 15.58 -12.63 15.26
C CYS A 39 16.56 -11.48 15.06
N ARG A 40 17.66 -11.43 15.82
CA ARG A 40 18.71 -10.43 15.65
C ARG A 40 19.38 -10.51 14.28
N LEU A 41 19.58 -11.72 13.75
CA LEU A 41 20.09 -11.93 12.40
C LEU A 41 19.11 -11.37 11.35
N TRP A 42 17.83 -11.70 11.44
CA TRP A 42 16.80 -11.18 10.54
C TRP A 42 16.61 -9.66 10.64
N GLU A 43 16.65 -9.09 11.85
CA GLU A 43 16.68 -7.64 12.05
C GLU A 43 17.87 -7.02 11.31
N ARG A 44 19.08 -7.58 11.47
CA ARG A 44 20.28 -7.07 10.80
C ARG A 44 20.22 -7.21 9.28
N VAL A 45 19.75 -8.35 8.78
CA VAL A 45 19.53 -8.58 7.34
C VAL A 45 18.50 -7.61 6.79
N GLY A 46 17.38 -7.42 7.49
CA GLY A 46 16.33 -6.48 7.12
C GLY A 46 16.84 -5.04 7.08
N VAL A 47 17.56 -4.59 8.12
CA VAL A 47 18.18 -3.26 8.17
C VAL A 47 19.22 -3.08 7.06
N TYR A 48 20.04 -4.11 6.79
CA TYR A 48 21.02 -4.07 5.71
C TYR A 48 20.35 -3.94 4.33
N LEU A 49 19.33 -4.77 4.04
CA LEU A 49 18.58 -4.72 2.79
C LEU A 49 17.81 -3.41 2.63
N TYR A 50 17.21 -2.90 3.70
CA TYR A 50 16.53 -1.62 3.69
C TYR A 50 17.49 -0.48 3.34
N ASN A 51 18.61 -0.37 4.05
CA ASN A 51 19.58 0.70 3.83
C ASN A 51 20.26 0.62 2.46
N ARG A 52 20.53 -0.61 1.97
CA ARG A 52 21.29 -0.80 0.74
C ARG A 52 20.44 -0.81 -0.53
N VAL A 53 19.22 -1.33 -0.45
CA VAL A 53 18.35 -1.59 -1.61
C VAL A 53 17.10 -0.71 -1.57
N ILE A 54 16.24 -0.90 -0.56
CA ILE A 54 14.90 -0.27 -0.55
C ILE A 54 14.99 1.25 -0.44
N ASN A 55 15.86 1.76 0.45
CA ASN A 55 16.02 3.20 0.67
C ASN A 55 16.52 3.95 -0.58
N ARG A 56 17.28 3.28 -1.46
CA ARG A 56 17.76 3.89 -2.71
C ARG A 56 16.66 4.17 -3.71
N PHE A 57 15.56 3.43 -3.63
CA PHE A 57 14.41 3.64 -4.52
C PHE A 57 13.51 4.79 -4.06
N GLU A 58 13.77 5.42 -2.90
CA GLU A 58 12.97 6.54 -2.38
C GLU A 58 11.46 6.25 -2.32
N ILE A 59 11.11 4.96 -2.17
CA ILE A 59 9.72 4.50 -2.12
C ILE A 59 9.09 5.00 -0.80
N GLY A 60 7.92 5.64 -0.90
CA GLY A 60 7.21 6.19 0.26
C GLY A 60 7.73 7.55 0.75
N VAL A 61 8.76 8.11 0.11
CA VAL A 61 9.23 9.47 0.41
C VAL A 61 8.29 10.49 -0.25
N ARG A 62 8.17 11.67 0.37
CA ARG A 62 7.46 12.82 -0.22
C ARG A 62 8.08 13.17 -1.58
N ASP A 63 7.26 13.66 -2.49
CA ASP A 63 7.72 14.18 -3.80
C ASP A 63 8.88 15.17 -3.62
N LYS A 64 9.96 15.03 -4.39
CA LYS A 64 11.14 15.92 -4.33
C LYS A 64 10.79 17.38 -4.63
N ALA A 65 9.77 17.61 -5.45
CA ALA A 65 9.32 18.95 -5.79
C ALA A 65 8.44 19.60 -4.70
N TYR A 66 8.06 18.86 -3.65
CA TYR A 66 7.22 19.40 -2.59
C TYR A 66 8.00 20.33 -1.64
N ASN A 67 7.56 21.58 -1.58
CA ASN A 67 7.94 22.54 -0.55
C ASN A 67 6.75 22.88 0.37
N ALA A 68 6.86 22.55 1.66
CA ALA A 68 5.81 22.79 2.66
C ALA A 68 5.45 24.28 2.82
N ARG A 69 6.39 25.20 2.62
CA ARG A 69 6.14 26.65 2.71
C ARG A 69 5.29 27.18 1.56
N ILE A 70 5.40 26.56 0.39
CA ILE A 70 4.67 26.98 -0.82
C ILE A 70 3.35 26.22 -0.96
N HIS A 71 3.34 24.94 -0.58
CA HIS A 71 2.22 24.05 -0.87
C HIS A 71 1.30 23.74 0.32
N GLY A 72 1.68 24.12 1.55
CA GLY A 72 0.93 23.75 2.74
C GLY A 72 1.06 22.25 3.06
N PRO A 73 0.05 21.62 3.67
CA PRO A 73 0.05 20.18 3.97
C PRO A 73 0.28 19.31 2.72
N TYR A 74 0.97 18.19 2.90
CA TYR A 74 1.27 17.28 1.80
C TYR A 74 -0.01 16.56 1.33
N CYS A 75 -0.32 16.68 0.03
CA CYS A 75 -1.41 16.00 -0.66
C CYS A 75 -0.81 14.99 -1.64
N PRO A 76 -0.96 13.67 -1.41
CA PRO A 76 -0.29 12.67 -2.23
C PRO A 76 -0.81 12.61 -3.68
N TRP A 77 -2.07 12.98 -3.95
CA TRP A 77 -2.61 13.00 -5.32
C TRP A 77 -2.15 14.19 -6.17
N ARG A 78 -1.55 15.22 -5.55
CA ARG A 78 -1.15 16.44 -6.23
C ARG A 78 0.21 16.27 -6.90
N TYR A 79 0.35 16.85 -8.09
CA TYR A 79 1.63 16.97 -8.78
C TYR A 79 2.32 18.28 -8.35
N TYR A 80 3.52 18.17 -7.78
CA TYR A 80 4.30 19.31 -7.28
C TYR A 80 5.38 19.79 -8.26
N GLY A 81 5.63 19.06 -9.36
CA GLY A 81 6.65 19.43 -10.33
C GLY A 81 6.38 20.79 -11.00
N THR A 82 7.45 21.48 -11.39
CA THR A 82 7.44 22.86 -11.90
C THR A 82 6.61 23.04 -13.17
N LYS A 83 6.54 22.02 -14.03
CA LYS A 83 5.75 22.05 -15.28
C LYS A 83 4.85 20.82 -15.35
N LYS A 84 3.53 21.03 -15.43
CA LYS A 84 2.58 20.00 -15.86
C LYS A 84 2.84 19.74 -17.34
N ASP A 85 3.30 18.54 -17.66
CA ASP A 85 3.46 18.12 -19.05
C ASP A 85 2.09 17.94 -19.73
N THR A 86 2.08 17.82 -21.06
CA THR A 86 0.86 17.50 -21.81
C THR A 86 0.26 16.19 -21.31
N LYS A 87 -1.08 16.12 -21.23
CA LYS A 87 -1.75 14.86 -20.87
C LYS A 87 -1.55 13.86 -22.00
N LEU A 88 -1.46 12.58 -21.70
CA LEU A 88 -1.23 11.52 -22.70
C LEU A 88 -2.18 11.63 -23.90
N MET A 89 -3.47 11.93 -23.65
CA MET A 89 -4.49 12.07 -24.71
C MET A 89 -4.33 13.32 -25.59
N ASP A 90 -3.59 14.32 -25.13
CA ASP A 90 -3.31 15.57 -25.88
C ASP A 90 -1.95 15.49 -26.61
N VAL A 91 -1.21 14.38 -26.47
CA VAL A 91 0.09 14.17 -27.12
C VAL A 91 -0.14 13.68 -28.54
N LYS A 92 0.45 14.38 -29.52
CA LYS A 92 0.51 13.88 -30.89
C LYS A 92 1.32 12.59 -30.91
N LEU A 93 0.87 11.59 -31.66
CA LEU A 93 1.55 10.30 -31.78
C LEU A 93 3.02 10.43 -32.20
N CYS A 94 3.36 11.42 -33.05
CA CYS A 94 4.74 11.72 -33.43
C CYS A 94 5.62 12.20 -32.28
N ASP A 95 5.05 12.85 -31.27
CA ASP A 95 5.76 13.43 -30.13
C ASP A 95 5.80 12.48 -28.92
N LEU A 96 5.13 11.32 -29.01
CA LEU A 96 5.01 10.35 -27.93
C LEU A 96 6.38 9.85 -27.42
N PRO A 97 7.39 9.54 -28.27
CA PRO A 97 8.72 9.19 -27.78
C PRO A 97 9.39 10.33 -26.98
N ALA A 98 9.28 11.57 -27.47
CA ALA A 98 9.82 12.73 -26.78
C ALA A 98 9.07 13.02 -25.46
N TRP A 99 7.76 12.77 -25.43
CA TRP A 99 6.93 12.88 -24.23
C TRP A 99 7.31 11.85 -23.17
N PHE A 100 7.53 10.59 -23.56
CA PHE A 100 8.04 9.56 -22.65
C PHE A 100 9.47 9.86 -22.17
N SER A 101 10.31 10.49 -23.00
CA SER A 101 11.68 10.84 -22.65
C SER A 101 11.78 11.79 -21.46
N ARG A 102 10.84 12.74 -21.33
CA ARG A 102 10.81 13.75 -20.24
C ARG A 102 10.44 13.21 -18.85
N ARG A 103 9.94 11.97 -18.76
CA ARG A 103 9.48 11.37 -17.50
C ARG A 103 10.63 10.69 -16.75
N ASP A 104 10.54 10.74 -15.43
CA ASP A 104 11.43 9.97 -14.56
C ASP A 104 11.10 8.48 -14.70
N LYS A 105 12.06 7.73 -15.25
CA LYS A 105 11.99 6.28 -15.48
C LYS A 105 12.76 5.50 -14.40
N SER A 106 13.22 6.17 -13.34
CA SER A 106 13.78 5.48 -12.19
C SER A 106 12.71 4.61 -11.52
N ILE A 107 13.13 3.51 -10.89
CA ILE A 107 12.23 2.61 -10.15
C ILE A 107 11.45 3.39 -9.08
N GLY A 108 12.10 4.35 -8.42
CA GLY A 108 11.48 5.25 -7.46
C GLY A 108 10.45 6.18 -8.07
N GLY A 109 10.76 6.80 -9.21
CA GLY A 109 9.84 7.64 -9.97
C GLY A 109 8.59 6.88 -10.42
N ILE A 110 8.75 5.64 -10.88
CA ILE A 110 7.64 4.76 -11.27
C ILE A 110 6.77 4.40 -10.06
N ALA A 111 7.38 3.98 -8.95
CA ALA A 111 6.66 3.65 -7.73
C ALA A 111 5.89 4.86 -7.18
N ASN A 112 6.52 6.04 -7.17
CA ASN A 112 5.91 7.28 -6.74
C ASN A 112 4.73 7.66 -7.66
N ALA A 113 4.89 7.52 -8.98
CA ALA A 113 3.81 7.78 -9.94
C ALA A 113 2.61 6.82 -9.76
N ALA A 114 2.86 5.53 -9.49
CA ALA A 114 1.81 4.56 -9.19
C ALA A 114 1.04 4.94 -7.92
N VAL A 115 1.76 5.27 -6.84
CA VAL A 115 1.15 5.70 -5.56
C VAL A 115 0.33 6.98 -5.76
N LYS A 116 0.88 8.01 -6.42
CA LYS A 116 0.15 9.25 -6.74
C LYS A 116 -1.12 8.97 -7.56
N SER A 117 -1.04 8.04 -8.52
CA SER A 117 -2.18 7.68 -9.37
C SER A 117 -3.28 6.97 -8.57
N PHE A 118 -2.90 6.10 -7.64
CA PHE A 118 -3.82 5.49 -6.69
C PHE A 118 -4.52 6.55 -5.82
N TYR A 119 -3.77 7.44 -5.17
CA TYR A 119 -4.37 8.52 -4.36
C TYR A 119 -5.21 9.48 -5.20
N ARG A 120 -4.87 9.69 -6.47
CA ARG A 120 -5.66 10.50 -7.39
C ARG A 120 -6.99 9.82 -7.71
N PHE A 121 -6.96 8.52 -7.96
CA PHE A 121 -8.16 7.72 -8.13
C PHE A 121 -9.02 7.75 -6.87
N GLU A 122 -8.41 7.58 -5.70
CA GLU A 122 -9.08 7.70 -4.41
C GLU A 122 -9.75 9.07 -4.25
N HIS A 123 -8.99 10.15 -4.46
CA HIS A 123 -9.50 11.51 -4.29
C HIS A 123 -10.67 11.85 -5.24
N TYR A 124 -10.60 11.47 -6.52
CA TYR A 124 -11.68 11.79 -7.46
C TYR A 124 -12.91 10.87 -7.33
N TYR A 125 -12.72 9.61 -6.93
CA TYR A 125 -13.81 8.62 -6.94
C TYR A 125 -14.31 8.20 -5.54
N PHE A 126 -13.60 8.50 -4.45
CA PHE A 126 -13.94 8.04 -3.10
C PHE A 126 -14.12 9.14 -2.07
N ASP A 127 -13.37 10.24 -2.17
CA ASP A 127 -13.38 11.34 -1.18
C ASP A 127 -14.73 12.10 -1.08
N HIS A 128 -15.68 11.82 -1.98
CA HIS A 128 -17.08 12.21 -1.75
C HIS A 128 -17.71 11.27 -0.71
N TYR A 129 -17.41 11.57 0.56
CA TYR A 129 -17.64 10.85 1.82
C TYR A 129 -18.95 10.04 1.98
N LEU A 130 -20.01 10.29 1.19
CA LEU A 130 -21.27 9.53 1.28
C LEU A 130 -21.87 9.10 -0.08
N ILE A 131 -21.46 9.69 -1.20
CA ILE A 131 -22.14 9.48 -2.50
C ILE A 131 -21.61 8.24 -3.23
N ASN A 132 -20.37 7.81 -2.92
CA ASN A 132 -19.68 6.79 -3.70
C ASN A 132 -19.58 5.42 -3.03
N LEU A 133 -20.08 5.22 -1.81
CA LEU A 133 -20.06 3.89 -1.17
C LEU A 133 -20.76 2.83 -2.05
N PRO A 134 -21.99 3.08 -2.58
CA PRO A 134 -22.63 2.13 -3.49
C PRO A 134 -21.84 1.92 -4.78
N ARG A 135 -21.20 2.99 -5.30
CA ARG A 135 -20.37 2.91 -6.51
C ARG A 135 -19.10 2.10 -6.30
N PHE A 136 -18.51 2.15 -5.11
CA PHE A 136 -17.37 1.32 -4.74
C PHE A 136 -17.75 -0.15 -4.71
N PHE A 137 -18.81 -0.50 -3.98
CA PHE A 137 -19.28 -1.88 -3.89
C PHE A 137 -19.63 -2.44 -5.26
N LEU A 138 -20.32 -1.67 -6.11
CA LEU A 138 -20.64 -2.09 -7.48
C LEU A 138 -19.36 -2.38 -8.29
N ARG A 139 -18.35 -1.51 -8.23
CA ARG A 139 -17.08 -1.71 -8.95
C ARG A 139 -16.28 -2.90 -8.40
N PHE A 140 -16.26 -3.09 -7.09
CA PHE A 140 -15.58 -4.22 -6.45
C PHE A 140 -16.25 -5.55 -6.81
N VAL A 141 -17.58 -5.60 -6.80
CA VAL A 141 -18.35 -6.79 -7.23
C VAL A 141 -18.10 -7.08 -8.71
N LEU A 142 -18.12 -6.08 -9.59
CA LEU A 142 -17.83 -6.26 -11.01
C LEU A 142 -16.38 -6.75 -11.25
N PHE A 143 -15.40 -6.20 -10.51
CA PHE A 143 -14.02 -6.65 -10.60
C PHE A 143 -13.84 -8.09 -10.08
N ALA A 144 -14.43 -8.43 -8.94
CA ALA A 144 -14.42 -9.78 -8.40
C ALA A 144 -15.11 -10.77 -9.35
N TYR A 145 -16.20 -10.36 -9.99
CA TYR A 145 -16.90 -11.15 -11.00
C TYR A 145 -16.04 -11.39 -12.25
N LEU A 146 -15.41 -10.35 -12.81
CA LEU A 146 -14.50 -10.49 -13.94
C LEU A 146 -13.27 -11.34 -13.60
N LEU A 147 -12.70 -11.18 -12.41
CA LEU A 147 -11.61 -12.01 -11.93
C LEU A 147 -12.04 -13.46 -11.79
N GLY A 148 -13.26 -13.70 -11.28
CA GLY A 148 -13.88 -15.03 -11.25
C GLY A 148 -13.99 -15.64 -12.65
N ILE A 149 -14.50 -14.90 -13.64
CA ILE A 149 -14.57 -15.38 -15.03
C ILE A 149 -13.19 -15.74 -15.57
N ILE A 150 -12.15 -14.94 -15.30
CA ILE A 150 -10.80 -15.22 -15.80
C ILE A 150 -10.21 -16.46 -15.13
N LEU A 151 -10.34 -16.58 -13.81
CA LEU A 151 -9.78 -17.70 -13.05
C LEU A 151 -10.53 -19.02 -13.29
N PHE A 152 -11.85 -18.94 -13.48
CA PHE A 152 -12.71 -20.10 -13.71
C PHE A 152 -13.10 -20.25 -15.19
N TYR A 153 -12.42 -19.58 -16.12
CA TYR A 153 -12.78 -19.58 -17.54
C TYR A 153 -12.83 -21.01 -18.10
N ASP A 154 -11.82 -21.82 -17.74
CA ASP A 154 -11.69 -23.20 -18.18
C ASP A 154 -12.73 -24.14 -17.54
N GLU A 155 -13.28 -23.78 -16.37
CA GLU A 155 -14.31 -24.55 -15.67
C GLU A 155 -15.72 -24.21 -16.14
N ILE A 156 -15.94 -23.09 -16.83
CA ILE A 156 -17.24 -22.73 -17.41
C ILE A 156 -17.46 -23.64 -18.63
N PRO A 157 -18.37 -24.63 -18.57
CA PRO A 157 -18.56 -25.52 -19.71
C PRO A 157 -19.13 -24.71 -20.87
N ALA A 158 -18.41 -24.67 -22.01
CA ALA A 158 -18.91 -24.02 -23.22
C ALA A 158 -20.29 -24.57 -23.65
N SER A 159 -20.57 -25.85 -23.33
CA SER A 159 -21.82 -26.53 -23.64
C SER A 159 -23.04 -25.98 -22.90
N VAL A 160 -22.91 -25.42 -21.69
CA VAL A 160 -24.04 -24.80 -20.97
C VAL A 160 -24.26 -23.34 -21.36
N ALA A 161 -23.26 -22.69 -22.00
CA ALA A 161 -23.38 -21.33 -22.52
C ALA A 161 -23.98 -21.27 -23.93
N GLN A 162 -24.13 -22.42 -24.61
CA GLN A 162 -24.87 -22.51 -25.87
C GLN A 162 -26.35 -22.29 -25.55
N TYR A 163 -26.86 -21.14 -25.99
CA TYR A 163 -28.24 -20.68 -25.84
C TYR A 163 -29.28 -21.82 -25.99
N HIS A 164 -30.12 -21.99 -24.97
CA HIS A 164 -31.48 -22.51 -25.20
C HIS A 164 -32.25 -21.39 -25.90
N TRP A 165 -32.63 -21.61 -27.14
CA TRP A 165 -33.67 -20.82 -27.82
C TRP A 165 -35.04 -21.19 -27.24
#